data_AF-A0ABD3MI04-F1
#
_entry.id   AF-A0ABD3MI04-F1
#
_cell.length_a   1.000
_cell.length_b   1.000
_cell.length_c   1.000
_cell.angle_alpha   90.00
_cell.angle_beta   90.00
_cell.angle_gamma   90.00
#
_symmetry.space_group_name_H-M   'P 1'
#
loop_
_entity.id
_entity.type
_entity.pdbx_description
1 polymer ?
#
loop_
_entity_poly.entity_id
_entity_poly.type
_entity_poly.pdbx_seq_one_letter_code
_entity_poly.pdbx_strand_id
1 'polypeptide(L)'
;MVQRETEEGVVELTDMEEMCTEIQVVTERRFELAESAPVTNSSLRHSIGFLANTEFASRLVLGQEPIPPDIDGSTRLVIEEMQRLWSAEGSERFQAFHISSEDCRRFWSRVNEATSSSMSNLHFGIQKAAMFSDTITSFIADKISVIGSYGCPPTRWASGLQVMLEKIAGVALVNKLRAILLMDLALILFLGEMYVDDTDLIIMKPEYKSAEDVKADAQLSIDAWANLLISTGGALNPDKCYWYNVDYKCVDGEWVYSELVDWGLSIPLPDGNRKEIARANVDEAKKMLGIWS
;
A
#
# COMPACT_ATOMS: atom_id res chain seq x y z
N MET A 1 8.42 -24.47 -16.46
CA MET A 1 8.44 -25.47 -15.37
C MET A 1 8.20 -24.73 -14.07
N VAL A 2 7.33 -25.26 -13.22
CA VAL A 2 7.20 -24.82 -11.81
C VAL A 2 7.21 -26.06 -10.91
N GLN A 3 7.36 -25.84 -9.61
CA GLN A 3 7.42 -26.92 -8.62
C GLN A 3 6.24 -26.83 -7.65
N ARG A 4 5.68 -27.97 -7.30
CA ARG A 4 4.62 -28.12 -6.29
C ARG A 4 5.13 -28.92 -5.11
N GLU A 5 4.79 -28.48 -3.91
CA GLU A 5 5.07 -29.20 -2.66
C GLU A 5 3.91 -30.17 -2.36
N THR A 6 4.22 -31.43 -2.10
CA THR A 6 3.29 -32.50 -1.73
C THR A 6 3.77 -33.20 -0.46
N GLU A 7 2.94 -34.07 0.12
CA GLU A 7 3.32 -34.87 1.30
C GLU A 7 4.52 -35.80 1.04
N GLU A 8 4.73 -36.19 -0.23
CA GLU A 8 5.81 -37.08 -0.65
C GLU A 8 7.07 -36.34 -1.14
N GLY A 9 7.04 -35.00 -1.19
CA GLY A 9 8.19 -34.17 -1.59
C GLY A 9 7.83 -33.09 -2.60
N VAL A 10 8.78 -32.76 -3.48
CA VAL A 10 8.59 -31.73 -4.51
C VAL A 10 8.38 -32.39 -5.87
N VAL A 11 7.31 -32.00 -6.57
CA VAL A 11 6.98 -32.48 -7.91
C VAL A 11 7.22 -31.36 -8.92
N GLU A 12 7.90 -31.66 -10.02
CA GLU A 12 8.10 -30.74 -11.14
C GLU A 12 6.92 -30.81 -12.12
N LEU A 13 6.31 -29.67 -12.38
CA LEU A 13 5.27 -29.49 -13.37
C LEU A 13 5.87 -28.83 -14.60
N THR A 14 5.83 -29.52 -15.73
CA THR A 14 6.33 -29.03 -17.02
C THR A 14 5.22 -28.81 -18.05
N ASP A 15 4.07 -29.44 -17.87
CA ASP A 15 2.90 -29.24 -18.73
C ASP A 15 2.25 -27.87 -18.48
N MET A 16 1.86 -27.18 -19.55
CA MET A 16 1.36 -25.80 -19.45
C MET A 16 0.04 -25.72 -18.68
N GLU A 17 -0.87 -26.65 -18.88
CA GLU A 17 -2.17 -26.64 -18.22
C GLU A 17 -2.01 -26.92 -16.73
N GLU A 18 -1.22 -27.94 -16.37
CA GLU A 18 -0.92 -28.26 -14.97
C GLU A 18 -0.20 -27.12 -14.24
N MET A 19 0.77 -26.47 -14.89
CA MET A 19 1.45 -25.29 -14.33
C MET A 19 0.46 -24.16 -14.06
N CYS A 20 -0.40 -23.83 -15.04
CA CYS A 20 -1.39 -22.77 -14.93
C CYS A 20 -2.39 -23.06 -13.80
N THR A 21 -2.90 -24.28 -13.72
CA THR A 21 -3.83 -24.70 -12.65
C THR A 21 -3.20 -24.55 -11.28
N GLU A 22 -1.96 -25.03 -11.08
CA GLU A 22 -1.28 -24.92 -9.79
C GLU A 22 -1.03 -23.45 -9.41
N ILE A 23 -0.56 -22.63 -10.36
CA ILE A 23 -0.36 -21.20 -10.14
C ILE A 23 -1.67 -20.52 -9.75
N GLN A 24 -2.76 -20.84 -10.45
CA GLN A 24 -4.07 -20.27 -10.20
C GLN A 24 -4.57 -20.65 -8.80
N VAL A 25 -4.55 -21.94 -8.44
CA VAL A 25 -4.97 -22.42 -7.11
C VAL A 25 -4.19 -21.73 -5.98
N VAL A 26 -2.87 -21.66 -6.09
CA VAL A 26 -2.03 -21.01 -5.07
C VAL A 26 -2.29 -19.50 -5.01
N THR A 27 -2.51 -18.86 -6.15
CA THR A 27 -2.75 -17.41 -6.20
C THR A 27 -4.15 -17.04 -5.72
N GLU A 28 -5.19 -17.78 -6.11
CA GLU A 28 -6.55 -17.62 -5.60
C GLU A 28 -6.57 -17.71 -4.08
N ARG A 29 -5.90 -18.72 -3.50
CA ARG A 29 -5.76 -18.84 -2.05
C ARG A 29 -5.08 -17.63 -1.40
N ARG A 30 -4.14 -16.98 -2.10
CA ARG A 30 -3.50 -15.73 -1.62
C ARG A 30 -4.48 -14.55 -1.65
N PHE A 31 -5.32 -14.44 -2.68
CA PHE A 31 -6.37 -13.42 -2.74
C PHE A 31 -7.44 -13.63 -1.66
N GLU A 32 -7.78 -14.89 -1.37
CA GLU A 32 -8.70 -15.25 -0.31
C GLU A 32 -8.17 -14.97 1.10
N LEU A 33 -6.88 -14.66 1.29
CA LEU A 33 -6.35 -14.28 2.61
C LEU A 33 -7.06 -13.04 3.16
N ALA A 34 -7.58 -12.15 2.32
CA ALA A 34 -8.39 -11.01 2.77
C ALA A 34 -9.71 -11.45 3.45
N GLU A 35 -10.23 -12.64 3.17
CA GLU A 35 -11.40 -13.18 3.87
C GLU A 35 -11.09 -13.53 5.34
N SER A 36 -9.82 -13.59 5.73
CA SER A 36 -9.42 -13.69 7.15
C SER A 36 -9.60 -12.38 7.92
N ALA A 37 -9.88 -11.26 7.24
CA ALA A 37 -10.14 -9.98 7.89
C ALA A 37 -11.29 -10.11 8.92
N PRO A 38 -11.15 -9.53 10.12
CA PRO A 38 -12.16 -9.66 11.17
C PRO A 38 -13.56 -9.24 10.72
N VAL A 39 -13.65 -8.19 9.88
CA VAL A 39 -14.90 -7.67 9.33
C VAL A 39 -15.68 -8.69 8.49
N THR A 40 -15.00 -9.64 7.84
CA THR A 40 -15.64 -10.64 6.97
C THR A 40 -16.57 -11.56 7.75
N ASN A 41 -16.26 -11.82 9.02
CA ASN A 41 -17.06 -12.67 9.90
C ASN A 41 -18.14 -11.90 10.69
N SER A 42 -18.30 -10.60 10.42
CA SER A 42 -19.26 -9.74 11.11
C SER A 42 -20.57 -9.58 10.34
N SER A 43 -21.59 -9.09 11.03
CA SER A 43 -22.87 -8.69 10.46
C SER A 43 -22.73 -7.61 9.36
N LEU A 44 -21.65 -6.82 9.40
CA LEU A 44 -21.43 -5.75 8.44
C LEU A 44 -21.25 -6.29 7.02
N ARG A 45 -20.54 -7.41 6.83
CA ARG A 45 -20.28 -8.01 5.50
C ARG A 45 -21.58 -8.27 4.74
N HIS A 46 -22.60 -8.79 5.42
CA HIS A 46 -23.90 -9.05 4.84
C HIS A 46 -24.69 -7.76 4.55
N SER A 47 -24.62 -6.78 5.45
CA SER A 47 -25.36 -5.52 5.34
C SER A 47 -24.83 -4.60 4.23
N ILE A 48 -23.51 -4.55 4.01
CA ILE A 48 -22.90 -3.72 2.96
C ILE A 48 -22.86 -4.43 1.59
N GLY A 49 -22.84 -5.76 1.59
CA GLY A 49 -22.69 -6.56 0.37
C GLY A 49 -21.29 -6.49 -0.25
N PHE A 50 -21.00 -7.36 -1.21
CA PHE A 50 -19.66 -7.50 -1.79
C PHE A 50 -19.10 -6.21 -2.42
N LEU A 51 -19.96 -5.40 -3.04
CA LEU A 51 -19.58 -4.15 -3.69
C LEU A 51 -19.77 -2.91 -2.81
N ALA A 52 -20.17 -3.09 -1.54
CA ALA A 52 -20.49 -1.99 -0.63
C ALA A 52 -21.50 -0.96 -1.20
N ASN A 53 -22.41 -1.40 -2.08
CA ASN A 53 -23.32 -0.54 -2.84
C ASN A 53 -24.78 -0.62 -2.36
N THR A 54 -25.00 -1.09 -1.13
CA THR A 54 -26.34 -1.13 -0.53
C THR A 54 -26.74 0.23 0.04
N GLU A 55 -28.05 0.41 0.24
CA GLU A 55 -28.58 1.58 0.95
C GLU A 55 -27.99 1.68 2.36
N PHE A 56 -27.84 0.53 3.04
CA PHE A 56 -27.19 0.47 4.34
C PHE A 56 -25.75 1.00 4.31
N ALA A 57 -24.93 0.58 3.34
CA ALA A 57 -23.56 1.07 3.20
C ALA A 57 -23.50 2.60 3.03
N SER A 58 -24.38 3.14 2.19
CA SER A 58 -24.48 4.60 1.97
C SER A 58 -24.88 5.35 3.24
N ARG A 59 -25.87 4.84 3.98
CA ARG A 59 -26.33 5.45 5.23
C ARG A 59 -25.31 5.31 6.35
N LEU A 60 -24.55 4.22 6.38
CA LEU A 60 -23.46 3.99 7.34
C LEU A 60 -22.36 5.03 7.17
N VAL A 61 -21.85 5.27 5.95
CA VAL A 61 -20.80 6.28 5.73
C VAL A 61 -21.32 7.71 5.93
N LEU A 62 -22.62 7.95 5.80
CA LEU A 62 -23.26 9.22 6.13
C LEU A 62 -23.50 9.42 7.65
N GLY A 63 -23.14 8.44 8.48
CA GLY A 63 -23.40 8.47 9.93
C GLY A 63 -24.88 8.34 10.32
N GLN A 64 -25.73 7.87 9.39
CA GLN A 64 -27.17 7.70 9.59
C GLN A 64 -27.56 6.30 10.10
N GLU A 65 -26.63 5.35 10.05
CA GLU A 65 -26.75 4.03 10.67
C GLU A 65 -25.65 3.82 11.71
N PRO A 66 -25.93 3.14 12.84
CA PRO A 66 -24.91 2.85 13.82
C PRO A 66 -23.93 1.80 13.29
N ILE A 67 -22.65 1.92 13.68
CA ILE A 67 -21.65 0.89 13.42
C ILE A 67 -22.02 -0.36 14.23
N PRO A 68 -22.17 -1.54 13.59
CA PRO A 68 -22.56 -2.75 14.29
C PRO A 68 -21.66 -3.08 15.49
N PRO A 69 -22.22 -3.62 16.59
CA PRO A 69 -21.47 -3.82 17.83
C PRO A 69 -20.48 -4.99 17.76
N ASP A 70 -20.64 -5.90 16.80
CA ASP A 70 -19.80 -7.06 16.54
C ASP A 70 -18.57 -6.75 15.67
N ILE A 71 -18.34 -5.46 15.35
CA ILE A 71 -17.17 -4.98 14.62
C ILE A 71 -15.99 -4.76 15.57
N ASP A 72 -14.81 -5.25 15.17
CA ASP A 72 -13.57 -5.06 15.91
C ASP A 72 -13.14 -3.59 15.96
N GLY A 73 -12.25 -3.26 16.90
CA GLY A 73 -11.79 -1.88 17.10
C GLY A 73 -11.13 -1.27 15.88
N SER A 74 -10.31 -2.02 15.14
CA SER A 74 -9.57 -1.50 13.98
C SER A 74 -10.52 -1.14 12.84
N THR A 75 -11.44 -2.05 12.52
CA THR A 75 -12.47 -1.80 11.50
C THR A 75 -13.40 -0.65 11.90
N ARG A 76 -13.76 -0.54 13.18
CA ARG A 76 -14.55 0.59 13.70
C ARG A 76 -13.85 1.93 13.45
N LEU A 77 -12.56 2.04 13.75
CA LEU A 77 -11.78 3.26 13.50
C LEU A 77 -11.79 3.66 12.03
N VAL A 78 -11.67 2.67 11.12
CA VAL A 78 -11.73 2.92 9.68
C VAL A 78 -13.11 3.45 9.25
N ILE A 79 -14.20 2.88 9.78
CA ILE A 79 -15.56 3.35 9.46
C ILE A 79 -15.81 4.75 10.02
N GLU A 80 -15.36 5.05 11.23
CA GLU A 80 -15.46 6.39 11.83
C GLU A 80 -14.71 7.44 11.00
N GLU A 81 -13.52 7.09 10.51
CA GLU A 81 -12.75 7.96 9.62
C GLU A 81 -13.43 8.15 8.25
N MET A 82 -14.01 7.08 7.68
CA MET A 82 -14.85 7.19 6.48
C MET A 82 -16.02 8.14 6.70
N GLN A 83 -16.71 8.06 7.84
CA GLN A 83 -17.81 8.96 8.19
C GLN A 83 -17.36 10.41 8.32
N ARG A 84 -16.18 10.63 8.92
CA ARG A 84 -15.59 11.96 9.03
C ARG A 84 -15.28 12.56 7.66
N LEU A 85 -14.63 11.78 6.79
CA LEU A 85 -14.28 12.20 5.43
C LEU A 85 -15.52 12.44 4.55
N TRP A 86 -16.57 11.64 4.71
CA TRP A 86 -17.81 11.79 3.94
C TRP A 86 -18.63 13.02 4.35
N SER A 87 -18.51 13.40 5.63
CA SER A 87 -19.16 14.57 6.21
C SER A 87 -18.39 15.88 5.95
N ALA A 88 -17.17 15.80 5.38
CA ALA A 88 -16.42 16.98 4.97
C ALA A 88 -17.10 17.66 3.77
N GLU A 89 -17.44 18.95 3.91
CA GLU A 89 -18.05 19.76 2.85
C GLU A 89 -16.99 20.57 2.07
N GLY A 90 -17.31 20.97 0.84
CA GLY A 90 -16.51 21.93 0.07
C GLY A 90 -15.22 21.37 -0.55
N SER A 91 -14.13 22.15 -0.53
CA SER A 91 -12.87 21.84 -1.21
C SER A 91 -12.15 20.60 -0.68
N GLU A 92 -12.39 20.18 0.56
CA GLU A 92 -11.75 19.01 1.17
C GLU A 92 -12.16 17.69 0.51
N ARG A 93 -13.41 17.59 0.04
CA ARG A 93 -13.93 16.39 -0.64
C ARG A 93 -13.34 16.19 -2.04
N PHE A 94 -12.95 17.28 -2.71
CA PHE A 94 -12.48 17.29 -4.10
C PHE A 94 -10.97 17.53 -4.25
N GLN A 95 -10.28 18.04 -3.22
CA GLN A 95 -8.81 18.04 -3.16
C GLN A 95 -8.22 16.67 -2.81
N ALA A 96 -9.04 15.73 -2.32
CA ALA A 96 -8.57 14.42 -1.89
C ALA A 96 -7.85 13.62 -2.99
N PHE A 97 -8.17 13.86 -4.27
CA PHE A 97 -7.52 13.17 -5.38
C PHE A 97 -7.36 14.05 -6.63
N HIS A 98 -6.32 14.88 -6.64
CA HIS A 98 -5.91 15.65 -7.82
C HIS A 98 -4.43 15.38 -8.11
N ILE A 99 -4.14 14.85 -9.31
CA ILE A 99 -2.79 14.63 -9.80
C ILE A 99 -2.46 15.78 -10.76
N SER A 100 -1.38 16.51 -10.48
CA SER A 100 -0.91 17.59 -11.34
C SER A 100 0.00 17.07 -12.47
N SER A 101 0.23 17.92 -13.48
CA SER A 101 1.23 17.64 -14.51
C SER A 101 2.64 17.48 -13.94
N GLU A 102 2.96 18.19 -12.86
CA GLU A 102 4.26 18.11 -12.22
C GLU A 102 4.44 16.77 -11.50
N ASP A 103 3.39 16.25 -10.86
CA ASP A 103 3.42 14.92 -10.23
C ASP A 103 3.71 13.84 -11.26
N CYS A 104 3.03 13.90 -12.42
CA CYS A 104 3.27 12.99 -13.53
C CYS A 104 4.72 13.07 -14.04
N ARG A 105 5.25 14.28 -14.27
CA ARG A 105 6.64 14.48 -14.69
C ARG A 105 7.63 13.93 -13.68
N ARG A 106 7.42 14.24 -12.41
CA ARG A 106 8.26 13.79 -11.30
C ARG A 106 8.29 12.27 -11.22
N PHE A 107 7.13 11.62 -11.26
CA PHE A 107 7.02 10.16 -11.27
C PHE A 107 7.81 9.56 -12.43
N TRP A 108 7.49 9.93 -13.67
CA TRP A 108 8.12 9.36 -14.86
C TRP A 108 9.62 9.65 -14.99
N SER A 109 10.10 10.77 -14.42
CA SER A 109 11.54 11.07 -14.39
C SER A 109 12.34 10.01 -13.63
N ARG A 110 11.76 9.45 -12.56
CA ARG A 110 12.40 8.50 -11.64
C ARG A 110 12.27 7.05 -12.08
N VAL A 111 11.21 6.75 -12.82
CA VAL A 111 10.92 5.37 -13.21
C VAL A 111 11.92 4.87 -14.25
N ASN A 112 12.37 3.62 -14.09
CA ASN A 112 13.27 2.95 -15.01
C ASN A 112 12.53 2.59 -16.32
N GLU A 113 13.09 3.00 -17.46
CA GLU A 113 12.53 2.72 -18.78
C GLU A 113 12.49 1.22 -19.13
N ALA A 114 13.39 0.42 -18.55
CA ALA A 114 13.41 -1.03 -18.72
C ALA A 114 12.31 -1.76 -17.93
N THR A 115 11.48 -1.04 -17.17
CA THR A 115 10.35 -1.63 -16.44
C THR A 115 9.33 -2.19 -17.43
N SER A 116 8.95 -3.45 -17.24
CA SER A 116 7.99 -4.14 -18.10
C SER A 116 6.55 -3.67 -17.81
N SER A 117 5.74 -3.60 -18.86
CA SER A 117 4.30 -3.33 -18.80
C SER A 117 3.51 -4.52 -19.33
N SER A 118 2.17 -4.46 -19.25
CA SER A 118 1.30 -5.49 -19.80
C SER A 118 1.32 -5.53 -21.35
N MET A 119 0.41 -6.33 -21.91
CA MET A 119 0.32 -6.73 -23.33
C MET A 119 0.19 -5.62 -24.37
N SER A 120 0.13 -4.34 -23.98
CA SER A 120 -0.10 -3.24 -24.93
C SER A 120 1.10 -2.89 -25.81
N ASN A 121 2.26 -3.59 -25.70
CA ASN A 121 3.53 -3.31 -26.41
C ASN A 121 4.05 -1.86 -26.26
N LEU A 122 3.38 -1.06 -25.45
CA LEU A 122 3.84 0.26 -25.05
C LEU A 122 4.92 0.03 -24.00
N HIS A 123 6.09 0.65 -24.12
CA HIS A 123 7.11 0.61 -23.08
C HIS A 123 7.16 1.94 -22.34
N PHE A 124 7.78 1.94 -21.17
CA PHE A 124 7.82 3.10 -20.29
C PHE A 124 8.48 4.33 -20.95
N GLY A 125 9.37 4.12 -21.91
CA GLY A 125 10.00 5.18 -22.70
C GLY A 125 9.02 6.05 -23.46
N ILE A 126 7.91 5.48 -23.96
CA ILE A 126 6.85 6.25 -24.63
C ILE A 126 6.20 7.24 -23.65
N GLN A 127 5.97 6.81 -22.40
CA GLN A 127 5.38 7.68 -21.38
C GLN A 127 6.39 8.73 -20.90
N LYS A 128 7.66 8.35 -20.71
CA LYS A 128 8.74 9.32 -20.42
C LYS A 128 8.85 10.36 -21.53
N ALA A 129 8.75 9.95 -22.79
CA ALA A 129 8.73 10.85 -23.94
C ALA A 129 7.48 11.77 -23.93
N ALA A 130 6.31 11.23 -23.58
CA ALA A 130 5.08 11.99 -23.46
C ALA A 130 5.17 13.12 -22.43
N MET A 131 5.94 12.93 -21.35
CA MET A 131 6.14 13.94 -20.30
C MET A 131 6.90 15.19 -20.75
N PHE A 132 7.54 15.18 -21.93
CA PHE A 132 8.13 16.38 -22.52
C PHE A 132 7.09 17.28 -23.23
N SER A 133 5.84 16.81 -23.39
CA SER A 133 4.75 17.60 -23.96
C SER A 133 3.79 18.04 -22.86
N ASP A 134 3.65 19.35 -22.67
CA ASP A 134 2.72 19.91 -21.68
C ASP A 134 1.27 19.51 -21.95
N THR A 135 0.85 19.51 -23.21
CA THR A 135 -0.51 19.11 -23.60
C THR A 135 -0.78 17.65 -23.25
N ILE A 136 0.15 16.74 -23.53
CA ILE A 136 -0.03 15.32 -23.26
C ILE A 136 0.03 15.06 -21.75
N THR A 137 0.96 15.71 -21.06
CA THR A 137 1.11 15.61 -19.60
C THR A 137 -0.16 16.08 -18.87
N SER A 138 -0.69 17.26 -19.25
CA SER A 138 -1.93 17.79 -18.68
C SER A 138 -3.10 16.85 -18.92
N PHE A 139 -3.24 16.34 -20.15
CA PHE A 139 -4.30 15.38 -20.48
C PHE A 139 -4.20 14.09 -19.64
N ILE A 140 -3.00 13.56 -19.44
CA ILE A 140 -2.78 12.36 -18.62
C ILE A 140 -3.15 12.64 -17.15
N ALA A 141 -2.70 13.77 -16.60
CA ALA A 141 -2.97 14.19 -15.24
C ALA A 141 -4.48 14.36 -14.97
N ASP A 142 -5.18 15.06 -15.88
CA ASP A 142 -6.63 15.26 -15.80
C ASP A 142 -7.38 13.92 -15.87
N LYS A 143 -6.97 13.06 -16.81
CA LYS A 143 -7.58 11.74 -16.98
C LYS A 143 -7.48 10.89 -15.72
N ILE A 144 -6.31 10.86 -15.06
CA ILE A 144 -6.14 10.07 -13.84
C ILE A 144 -6.92 10.69 -12.68
N SER A 145 -6.90 12.01 -12.56
CA SER A 145 -7.68 12.73 -11.55
C SER A 145 -9.17 12.44 -11.66
N VAL A 146 -9.72 12.42 -12.89
CA VAL A 146 -11.12 12.02 -13.15
C VAL A 146 -11.34 10.56 -12.77
N ILE A 147 -10.48 9.63 -13.19
CA ILE A 147 -10.66 8.21 -12.87
C ILE A 147 -10.66 7.98 -11.36
N GLY A 148 -9.72 8.59 -10.62
CA GLY A 148 -9.66 8.46 -9.15
C GLY A 148 -10.80 9.16 -8.43
N SER A 149 -11.26 10.30 -8.94
CA SER A 149 -12.38 11.05 -8.35
C SER A 149 -13.73 10.35 -8.53
N TYR A 150 -13.93 9.66 -9.66
CA TYR A 150 -15.22 9.07 -10.03
C TYR A 150 -15.26 7.54 -9.98
N GLY A 151 -14.12 6.87 -9.74
CA GLY A 151 -14.05 5.41 -9.68
C GLY A 151 -14.42 4.72 -11.00
N CYS A 152 -14.13 5.36 -12.14
CA CYS A 152 -14.51 4.86 -13.47
C CYS A 152 -13.28 4.43 -14.31
N PRO A 153 -12.62 3.31 -13.94
CA PRO A 153 -11.40 2.89 -14.64
C PRO A 153 -11.71 2.43 -16.08
N PRO A 154 -10.82 2.69 -17.05
CA PRO A 154 -10.92 2.12 -18.39
C PRO A 154 -11.01 0.60 -18.36
N THR A 155 -11.82 -0.01 -19.23
CA THR A 155 -12.02 -1.48 -19.26
C THR A 155 -10.72 -2.28 -19.34
N ARG A 156 -9.69 -1.76 -20.03
CA ARG A 156 -8.38 -2.43 -20.13
C ARG A 156 -7.65 -2.57 -18.80
N TRP A 157 -8.00 -1.78 -17.77
CA TRP A 157 -7.43 -1.90 -16.41
C TRP A 157 -7.92 -3.17 -15.70
N ALA A 158 -9.03 -3.76 -16.15
CA ALA A 158 -9.50 -5.05 -15.64
C ALA A 158 -8.68 -6.24 -16.16
N SER A 159 -7.65 -6.00 -16.97
CA SER A 159 -6.82 -7.06 -17.55
C SER A 159 -5.34 -6.76 -17.32
N GLY A 160 -4.64 -7.74 -16.77
CA GLY A 160 -3.20 -7.68 -16.52
C GLY A 160 -2.53 -9.00 -16.91
N LEU A 161 -1.22 -8.93 -17.13
CA LEU A 161 -0.39 -10.11 -17.38
C LEU A 161 0.26 -10.53 -16.07
N GLN A 162 -0.13 -11.68 -15.54
CA GLN A 162 0.51 -12.23 -14.35
C GLN A 162 1.77 -12.99 -14.74
N VAL A 163 2.87 -12.68 -14.06
CA VAL A 163 4.18 -13.33 -14.23
C VAL A 163 4.62 -13.88 -12.88
N MET A 164 5.10 -15.12 -12.87
CA MET A 164 5.65 -15.74 -11.67
C MET A 164 7.17 -15.62 -11.68
N LEU A 165 7.75 -14.94 -10.69
CA LEU A 165 9.20 -14.76 -10.54
C LEU A 165 9.73 -15.51 -9.32
N GLU A 166 10.91 -16.11 -9.49
CA GLU A 166 11.64 -16.76 -8.40
C GLU A 166 12.04 -15.73 -7.34
N LYS A 167 11.62 -15.97 -6.08
CA LYS A 167 12.13 -15.18 -4.94
C LYS A 167 13.58 -15.50 -4.63
N ILE A 168 13.93 -16.78 -4.80
CA ILE A 168 15.25 -17.35 -4.56
C ILE A 168 15.63 -18.03 -5.86
N ALA A 169 16.77 -17.66 -6.42
CA ALA A 169 17.22 -18.20 -7.70
C ALA A 169 17.27 -19.74 -7.66
N GLY A 170 16.68 -20.37 -8.69
CA GLY A 170 16.57 -21.83 -8.82
C GLY A 170 15.45 -22.46 -8.00
N VAL A 171 14.63 -21.67 -7.30
CA VAL A 171 13.46 -22.17 -6.54
C VAL A 171 12.19 -21.79 -7.27
N ALA A 172 11.66 -22.74 -8.05
CA ALA A 172 10.44 -22.59 -8.84
C ALA A 172 9.17 -23.06 -8.11
N LEU A 173 9.23 -23.23 -6.78
CA LEU A 173 8.09 -23.64 -5.95
C LEU A 173 6.98 -22.58 -5.98
N VAL A 174 5.79 -22.91 -6.49
CA VAL A 174 4.70 -21.95 -6.73
C VAL A 174 4.34 -21.15 -5.47
N ASN A 175 4.31 -21.80 -4.30
CA ASN A 175 4.06 -21.14 -3.01
C ASN A 175 5.17 -20.15 -2.58
N LYS A 176 6.37 -20.25 -3.16
CA LYS A 176 7.53 -19.37 -2.93
C LYS A 176 7.81 -18.42 -4.10
N LEU A 177 7.11 -18.54 -5.23
CA LEU A 177 7.18 -17.56 -6.33
C LEU A 177 6.49 -16.24 -5.95
N ARG A 178 7.01 -15.12 -6.47
CA ARG A 178 6.31 -13.82 -6.51
C ARG A 178 5.39 -13.82 -7.71
N ALA A 179 4.09 -13.64 -7.46
CA ALA A 179 3.17 -13.27 -8.50
C ALA A 179 3.30 -11.76 -8.73
N ILE A 180 3.71 -11.35 -9.92
CA ILE A 180 3.78 -9.96 -10.34
C ILE A 180 2.70 -9.75 -11.38
N LEU A 181 1.81 -8.79 -11.13
CA LEU A 181 0.81 -8.38 -12.10
C LEU A 181 1.35 -7.20 -12.92
N LEU A 182 1.68 -7.46 -14.18
CA LEU A 182 2.01 -6.41 -15.14
C LEU A 182 0.71 -5.78 -15.65
N MET A 183 0.61 -4.47 -15.48
CA MET A 183 -0.59 -3.69 -15.79
C MET A 183 -0.35 -2.75 -16.97
N ASP A 184 -1.44 -2.22 -17.53
CA ASP A 184 -1.35 -1.22 -18.59
C ASP A 184 -0.70 0.07 -18.06
N LEU A 185 0.12 0.75 -18.86
CA LEU A 185 0.91 1.90 -18.40
C LEU A 185 0.05 3.04 -17.85
N ALA A 186 -1.16 3.22 -18.37
CA ALA A 186 -2.05 4.24 -17.84
C ALA A 186 -2.50 3.95 -16.40
N LEU A 187 -2.57 2.67 -16.01
CA LEU A 187 -2.89 2.24 -14.66
C LEU A 187 -1.68 2.34 -13.72
N ILE A 188 -0.46 2.15 -14.24
CA ILE A 188 0.79 2.23 -13.46
C ILE A 188 1.00 3.63 -12.89
N LEU A 189 0.56 4.68 -13.58
CA LEU A 189 0.52 6.04 -13.05
C LEU A 189 -0.40 6.20 -11.83
N PHE A 190 -1.53 5.49 -11.81
CA PHE A 190 -2.50 5.55 -10.73
C PHE A 190 -2.07 4.71 -9.52
N LEU A 191 -1.46 3.54 -9.77
CA LEU A 191 -1.05 2.60 -8.71
C LEU A 191 0.39 2.76 -8.24
N GLY A 192 1.27 3.39 -9.03
CA GLY A 192 2.69 3.57 -8.69
C GLY A 192 2.92 4.46 -7.46
N GLU A 193 1.91 5.24 -7.07
CA GLU A 193 1.87 6.01 -5.82
C GLU A 193 1.38 5.18 -4.61
N MET A 194 0.94 3.92 -4.83
CA MET A 194 0.33 3.06 -3.82
C MET A 194 1.07 1.70 -3.71
N TYR A 195 2.33 1.70 -3.30
CA TYR A 195 2.93 0.48 -2.75
C TYR A 195 2.53 0.37 -1.28
N VAL A 196 1.54 -0.48 -0.99
CA VAL A 196 0.92 -0.58 0.35
C VAL A 196 1.66 -1.55 1.29
N ASP A 197 2.49 -2.46 0.76
CA ASP A 197 3.14 -3.51 1.59
C ASP A 197 4.50 -3.07 2.16
N ASP A 198 5.25 -2.21 1.45
CA ASP A 198 6.57 -1.71 1.83
C ASP A 198 6.55 -0.16 1.87
N THR A 199 5.98 0.40 2.94
CA THR A 199 5.77 1.85 3.12
C THR A 199 6.64 2.42 4.24
N ASP A 200 7.35 3.51 3.95
CA ASP A 200 7.99 4.35 4.96
C ASP A 200 7.08 5.51 5.37
N LEU A 201 6.90 5.71 6.67
CA LEU A 201 6.18 6.85 7.22
C LEU A 201 7.18 7.93 7.62
N ILE A 202 7.08 9.11 6.99
CA ILE A 202 7.96 10.25 7.26
C ILE A 202 7.16 11.35 7.95
N ILE A 203 7.56 11.68 9.17
CA ILE A 203 6.96 12.77 9.95
C ILE A 203 7.95 13.92 10.03
N MET A 204 7.66 14.98 9.30
CA MET A 204 8.44 16.22 9.32
C MET A 204 7.48 17.40 9.13
N LYS A 205 7.16 18.09 10.23
CA LYS A 205 6.33 19.30 10.18
C LYS A 205 7.12 20.51 10.69
N PRO A 206 7.15 21.65 9.98
CA PRO A 206 7.89 22.84 10.40
C PRO A 206 7.45 23.40 11.76
N GLU A 207 6.23 23.07 12.19
CA GLU A 207 5.70 23.52 13.48
C GLU A 207 6.24 22.72 14.66
N TYR A 208 6.79 21.52 14.43
CA TYR A 208 7.36 20.67 15.46
C TYR A 208 8.71 21.22 15.91
N LYS A 209 8.85 21.37 17.23
CA LYS A 209 10.03 21.99 17.85
C LYS A 209 10.81 21.03 18.73
N SER A 210 10.30 19.82 18.91
CA SER A 210 10.87 18.81 19.78
C SER A 210 10.66 17.41 19.22
N ALA A 211 11.48 16.46 19.68
CA ALA A 211 11.33 15.06 19.33
C ALA A 211 10.03 14.46 19.91
N GLU A 212 9.52 15.02 21.00
CA GLU A 212 8.25 14.63 21.64
C GLU A 212 7.05 14.96 20.77
N ASP A 213 7.07 16.12 20.08
CA ASP A 213 6.02 16.49 19.12
C ASP A 213 5.97 15.48 17.95
N VAL A 214 7.15 15.13 17.43
CA VAL A 214 7.31 14.13 16.36
C VAL A 214 6.86 12.75 16.84
N LYS A 215 7.19 12.35 18.07
CA LYS A 215 6.81 11.06 18.63
C LYS A 215 5.30 10.85 18.62
N ALA A 216 4.54 11.84 19.08
CA ALA A 216 3.09 11.73 19.17
C ALA A 216 2.46 11.51 17.78
N ASP A 217 2.89 12.29 16.78
CA ASP A 217 2.38 12.19 15.41
C ASP A 217 2.87 10.93 14.70
N ALA A 218 4.10 10.49 14.96
CA ALA A 218 4.63 9.23 14.48
C ALA A 218 3.83 8.04 15.04
N GLN A 219 3.54 8.03 16.34
CA GLN A 219 2.76 6.96 16.95
C GLN A 219 1.32 6.94 16.43
N LEU A 220 0.71 8.10 16.22
CA LEU A 220 -0.62 8.20 15.59
C LEU A 220 -0.61 7.67 14.16
N SER A 221 0.42 8.01 13.37
CA SER A 221 0.57 7.56 11.98
C SER A 221 0.79 6.05 11.90
N ILE A 222 1.61 5.50 12.80
CA ILE A 222 1.80 4.05 12.96
C ILE A 222 0.48 3.37 13.29
N ASP A 223 -0.29 3.92 14.24
CA ASP A 223 -1.56 3.34 14.67
C ASP A 223 -2.59 3.38 13.54
N ALA A 224 -2.69 4.49 12.82
CA ALA A 224 -3.58 4.61 11.67
C ALA A 224 -3.25 3.57 10.60
N TRP A 225 -1.97 3.45 10.23
CA TRP A 225 -1.51 2.48 9.23
C TRP A 225 -1.74 1.03 9.66
N ALA A 226 -1.36 0.70 10.90
CA ALA A 226 -1.49 -0.65 11.42
C ALA A 226 -2.95 -1.08 11.56
N ASN A 227 -3.83 -0.20 12.08
CA ASN A 227 -5.26 -0.51 12.19
C ASN A 227 -5.94 -0.64 10.83
N LEU A 228 -5.54 0.18 9.84
CA LEU A 228 -6.01 0.01 8.46
C LEU A 228 -5.62 -1.37 7.92
N LEU A 229 -4.37 -1.79 8.13
CA LEU A 229 -3.90 -3.09 7.68
C LEU A 229 -4.63 -4.24 8.41
N ILE A 230 -4.83 -4.14 9.73
CA ILE A 230 -5.60 -5.13 10.52
C ILE A 230 -7.04 -5.24 10.01
N SER A 231 -7.71 -4.12 9.75
CA SER A 231 -9.10 -4.10 9.25
C SER A 231 -9.27 -4.80 7.90
N THR A 232 -8.20 -4.88 7.11
CA THR A 232 -8.17 -5.49 5.78
C THR A 232 -7.58 -6.91 5.78
N GLY A 233 -7.29 -7.47 6.96
CA GLY A 233 -6.77 -8.85 7.12
C GLY A 233 -5.25 -8.97 7.03
N GLY A 234 -4.52 -7.86 6.96
CA GLY A 234 -3.07 -7.84 7.08
C GLY A 234 -2.59 -7.55 8.51
N ALA A 235 -1.28 -7.55 8.70
CA ALA A 235 -0.65 -7.06 9.92
C ALA A 235 0.79 -6.63 9.64
N LEU A 236 1.26 -5.61 10.36
CA LEU A 236 2.67 -5.26 10.34
C LEU A 236 3.47 -6.38 11.02
N ASN A 237 4.66 -6.66 10.50
CA ASN A 237 5.61 -7.58 11.15
C ASN A 237 6.60 -6.77 12.00
N PRO A 238 6.48 -6.79 13.35
CA PRO A 238 7.34 -6.00 14.23
C PRO A 238 8.83 -6.25 14.02
N ASP A 239 9.23 -7.47 13.66
CA ASP A 239 10.64 -7.83 13.49
C ASP A 239 11.23 -7.27 12.19
N LYS A 240 10.38 -6.77 11.29
CA LYS A 240 10.78 -6.09 10.04
C LYS A 240 10.57 -4.57 10.10
N CYS A 241 9.84 -4.08 11.10
CA CYS A 241 9.60 -2.66 11.29
C CYS A 241 10.68 -2.05 12.20
N TYR A 242 11.18 -0.89 11.80
CA TYR A 242 12.13 -0.10 12.57
C TYR A 242 11.91 1.38 12.28
N TRP A 243 12.50 2.23 13.11
CA TRP A 243 12.36 3.67 12.98
C TRP A 243 13.65 4.38 13.34
N TYR A 244 13.78 5.62 12.85
CA TYR A 244 14.88 6.53 13.15
C TYR A 244 14.32 7.79 13.80
N ASN A 245 15.06 8.36 14.75
CA ASN A 245 14.89 9.77 15.12
C ASN A 245 16.03 10.57 14.51
N VAL A 246 15.73 11.42 13.53
CA VAL A 246 16.72 12.27 12.88
C VAL A 246 16.56 13.69 13.40
N ASP A 247 17.38 14.05 14.39
CA ASP A 247 17.39 15.38 15.03
C ASP A 247 18.82 15.94 15.04
N TYR A 248 18.94 17.27 15.04
CA TYR A 248 20.21 17.99 14.93
C TYR A 248 20.32 19.10 15.97
N LYS A 249 21.49 19.22 16.56
CA LYS A 249 21.87 20.35 17.43
C LYS A 249 23.06 21.10 16.85
N CYS A 250 23.06 22.41 16.98
CA CYS A 250 24.20 23.24 16.63
C CYS A 250 25.07 23.44 17.88
N VAL A 251 26.29 22.91 17.87
CA VAL A 251 27.27 23.04 18.95
C VAL A 251 28.47 23.77 18.37
N ASP A 252 28.81 24.93 18.94
CA ASP A 252 29.94 25.76 18.51
C ASP A 252 29.95 26.12 17.00
N GLY A 253 28.77 26.22 16.39
CA GLY A 253 28.60 26.55 14.97
C GLY A 253 28.63 25.34 14.03
N GLU A 254 28.82 24.12 14.56
CA GLU A 254 28.74 22.88 13.80
C GLU A 254 27.42 22.15 14.09
N TRP A 255 26.75 21.71 13.02
CA TRP A 255 25.55 20.87 13.12
C TRP A 255 25.96 19.42 13.35
N VAL A 256 25.53 18.85 14.46
CA VAL A 256 25.75 17.45 14.82
C VAL A 256 24.42 16.77 15.11
N TYR A 257 24.34 15.46 14.91
CA TYR A 257 23.17 14.70 15.31
C TYR A 257 22.92 14.82 16.82
N SER A 258 21.65 14.98 17.19
CA SER A 258 21.22 14.93 18.58
C SER A 258 21.44 13.53 19.16
N GLU A 259 21.50 13.45 20.48
CA GLU A 259 21.56 12.16 21.17
C GLU A 259 20.27 11.38 20.96
N LEU A 260 20.37 10.05 21.08
CA LEU A 260 19.21 9.19 20.98
C LEU A 260 18.22 9.52 22.09
N VAL A 261 16.95 9.60 21.72
CA VAL A 261 15.84 9.74 22.66
C VAL A 261 15.73 8.51 23.57
N ASP A 262 15.06 8.61 24.71
CA ASP A 262 14.90 7.51 25.67
C ASP A 262 13.55 6.77 25.54
N TRP A 263 12.77 7.11 24.51
CA TRP A 263 11.46 6.52 24.25
C TRP A 263 11.43 5.62 23.01
N GLY A 264 10.42 4.74 22.99
CA GLY A 264 10.12 3.80 21.92
C GLY A 264 8.81 4.13 21.17
N LEU A 265 8.62 3.43 20.05
CA LEU A 265 7.38 3.38 19.27
C LEU A 265 6.88 1.93 19.24
N SER A 266 5.57 1.74 19.18
CA SER A 266 4.96 0.40 19.18
C SER A 266 3.91 0.27 18.11
N ILE A 267 3.66 -0.96 17.67
CA ILE A 267 2.60 -1.28 16.70
C ILE A 267 1.50 -2.09 17.39
N PRO A 268 0.22 -1.83 17.10
CA PRO A 268 -0.87 -2.72 17.48
C PRO A 268 -0.84 -4.00 16.66
N LEU A 269 -1.27 -5.10 17.27
CA LEU A 269 -1.33 -6.43 16.67
C LEU A 269 -2.78 -6.92 16.58
N PRO A 270 -3.10 -7.84 15.65
CA PRO A 270 -4.44 -8.40 15.50
C PRO A 270 -5.01 -9.07 16.76
N ASP A 271 -4.16 -9.52 17.67
CA ASP A 271 -4.56 -10.14 18.95
C ASP A 271 -4.93 -9.13 20.04
N GLY A 272 -4.87 -7.83 19.73
CA GLY A 272 -5.13 -6.72 20.66
C GLY A 272 -3.92 -6.30 21.49
N ASN A 273 -2.79 -7.01 21.39
CA ASN A 273 -1.55 -6.60 22.05
C ASN A 273 -0.81 -5.53 21.24
N ARG A 274 0.24 -4.98 21.83
CA ARG A 274 1.19 -4.08 21.17
C ARG A 274 2.60 -4.62 21.29
N LYS A 275 3.42 -4.41 20.26
CA LYS A 275 4.84 -4.76 20.29
C LYS A 275 5.69 -3.55 19.91
N GLU A 276 6.73 -3.31 20.70
CA GLU A 276 7.71 -2.25 20.42
C GLU A 276 8.53 -2.61 19.18
N ILE A 277 8.84 -1.60 18.35
CA ILE A 277 9.63 -1.74 17.14
C ILE A 277 11.05 -1.20 17.35
N ALA A 278 12.02 -1.81 16.67
CA ALA A 278 13.42 -1.49 16.87
C ALA A 278 13.73 -0.05 16.45
N ARG A 279 14.48 0.68 17.29
CA ARG A 279 15.08 1.95 16.90
C ARG A 279 16.45 1.69 16.29
N ALA A 280 16.68 2.18 15.08
CA ALA A 280 17.98 2.18 14.44
C ALA A 280 18.71 3.50 14.72
N ASN A 281 20.05 3.47 14.71
CA ASN A 281 20.84 4.68 14.85
C ASN A 281 20.91 5.43 13.50
N VAL A 282 21.04 6.75 13.55
CA VAL A 282 21.12 7.60 12.34
C VAL A 282 22.34 7.33 11.46
N ASP A 283 23.37 6.69 12.00
CA ASP A 283 24.58 6.26 11.28
C ASP A 283 24.51 4.82 10.78
N GLU A 284 23.44 4.09 11.13
CA GLU A 284 23.21 2.72 10.68
C GLU A 284 22.36 2.71 9.41
N ALA A 285 22.98 2.39 8.28
CA ALA A 285 22.25 2.21 7.03
C ALA A 285 21.51 0.86 7.03
N LYS A 286 20.22 0.88 6.68
CA LYS A 286 19.42 -0.33 6.44
C LYS A 286 19.07 -0.43 4.97
N LYS A 287 19.18 -1.64 4.43
CA LYS A 287 18.84 -1.91 3.03
C LYS A 287 17.33 -2.07 2.89
N MET A 288 16.67 -1.09 2.27
CA MET A 288 15.26 -1.11 1.91
C MET A 288 15.11 -1.25 0.39
N LEU A 289 14.44 -2.30 -0.11
CA LEU A 289 14.13 -2.48 -1.54
C LEU A 289 15.33 -2.34 -2.51
N GLY A 290 16.56 -2.61 -2.04
CA GLY A 290 17.78 -2.48 -2.84
C GLY A 290 18.46 -1.10 -2.77
N ILE A 291 17.84 -0.13 -2.11
CA ILE A 291 18.39 1.18 -1.76
C ILE A 291 18.82 1.15 -0.29
N TRP A 292 19.92 1.80 0.04
CA TRP A 292 20.36 1.95 1.42
C TRP A 292 19.82 3.28 1.93
N SER A 293 19.05 3.24 3.02
CA SER A 293 18.60 4.41 3.78
C SER A 293 19.33 4.50 5.11
#